data_AF-A0A6J1QBL6-F1
#
_entry.id   AF-A0A6J1QBL6-F1
#
_cell.length_a   1.000
_cell.length_b   1.000
_cell.length_c   1.000
_cell.angle_alpha   90.00
_cell.angle_beta   90.00
_cell.angle_gamma   90.00
#
_symmetry.space_group_name_H-M   'P 1'
#
loop_
_entity.id
_entity.type
_entity.pdbx_description
1 polymer ?
#
loop_
_entity_poly.entity_id
_entity_poly.type
_entity_poly.pdbx_seq_one_letter_code
_entity_poly.pdbx_strand_id
1 'polypeptide(L)'
;MLVLCFVASVLSVLRPTSHRPPVACVFKILSPCARVSSSKKRSITMEEIRVMWCDALEELLQCPVCLEATQGVKVQCVNGHHICNPCRVQLQVCPICKSPFMGTRNLAVEQISAKLQDIKLSLLNPYHALNRRTLHNKICVATQTEDIVMPSTACQTEPVTQAKPITPRNEQQKFMLNLAPRVGKGLYPCRIGTCVMELPHGRMIGHLRYHHKDVFYEFNAKDNILKKKWTLEYILNRDYDFAFHIKEMGLFFLNISINQMGDLMGFLQIVNHISVSKQFTYTFEAIGTFNATYNGPVKSCRIPRQNFSNDCLRIRENNMRHLIDNKNCFHCNLTIKRRVDYRAVNAQNNPVPAPDDIVDN
;
A
#
# COMPACT_ATOMS: atom_id res chain seq x y z
N MET A 1 -21.72 -56.20 16.88
CA MET A 1 -21.84 -54.89 16.21
C MET A 1 -20.50 -54.18 16.37
N LEU A 2 -19.61 -54.26 15.37
CA LEU A 2 -19.47 -53.31 14.24
C LEU A 2 -19.09 -51.89 14.73
N VAL A 3 -18.01 -51.22 14.34
CA VAL A 3 -16.86 -51.44 13.44
C VAL A 3 -15.79 -50.41 13.86
N LEU A 4 -14.54 -50.83 14.07
CA LEU A 4 -13.31 -50.07 13.77
C LEU A 4 -12.10 -51.02 13.90
N CYS A 5 -11.68 -51.55 12.76
CA CYS A 5 -10.50 -52.40 12.53
C CYS A 5 -9.29 -51.50 12.17
N PHE A 6 -8.01 -51.79 12.43
CA PHE A 6 -7.24 -52.87 13.07
C PHE A 6 -5.83 -52.24 13.28
N VAL A 7 -5.37 -52.01 14.51
CA VAL A 7 -4.38 -52.77 15.31
C VAL A 7 -3.05 -53.10 14.62
N ALA A 8 -1.96 -52.67 15.28
CA ALA A 8 -0.57 -52.93 14.97
C ALA A 8 -0.05 -54.25 15.57
N SER A 9 1.01 -54.76 14.93
CA SER A 9 2.08 -55.64 15.45
C SER A 9 1.76 -57.09 15.83
N VAL A 10 2.43 -58.01 15.14
CA VAL A 10 2.83 -59.31 15.69
C VAL A 10 4.36 -59.40 15.66
N LEU A 11 4.89 -59.81 16.81
CA LEU A 11 6.29 -60.00 17.13
C LEU A 11 6.79 -61.38 16.67
N SER A 12 8.11 -61.46 16.48
CA SER A 12 9.03 -62.50 16.98
C SER A 12 9.57 -63.60 16.04
N VAL A 13 10.88 -63.81 16.29
CA VAL A 13 11.73 -64.99 16.03
C VAL A 13 12.37 -65.10 14.64
N LEU A 14 13.66 -64.76 14.56
CA LEU A 14 14.78 -65.68 14.27
C LEU A 14 16.14 -64.97 14.44
N ARG A 15 17.10 -65.70 15.05
CA ARG A 15 18.44 -65.28 15.50
C ARG A 15 19.52 -65.42 14.38
N PRO A 16 20.77 -64.96 14.61
CA PRO A 16 21.69 -64.45 13.58
C PRO A 16 22.77 -65.45 13.13
N THR A 17 23.36 -65.23 11.96
CA THR A 17 24.71 -65.73 11.61
C THR A 17 25.47 -64.73 10.72
N SER A 18 26.79 -64.88 10.77
CA SER A 18 27.86 -63.90 10.52
C SER A 18 28.47 -63.91 9.11
N HIS A 19 29.28 -62.86 8.86
CA HIS A 19 30.41 -62.71 7.91
C HIS A 19 30.24 -61.81 6.66
N ARG A 20 31.28 -60.99 6.45
CA ARG A 20 31.49 -59.86 5.50
C ARG A 20 31.97 -60.34 4.09
N PRO A 21 32.50 -59.46 3.20
CA PRO A 21 31.85 -58.59 2.18
C PRO A 21 32.45 -58.93 0.77
N PRO A 22 32.71 -58.01 -0.20
CA PRO A 22 31.98 -56.86 -0.77
C PRO A 22 31.71 -57.03 -2.30
N VAL A 23 30.77 -56.27 -2.88
CA VAL A 23 30.96 -55.64 -4.21
C VAL A 23 30.02 -54.44 -4.34
N ALA A 24 30.56 -53.39 -4.97
CA ALA A 24 30.12 -52.02 -4.89
C ALA A 24 28.81 -51.70 -5.62
N CYS A 25 27.96 -50.87 -5.01
CA CYS A 25 26.97 -50.09 -5.72
C CYS A 25 27.02 -48.64 -5.20
N VAL A 26 27.66 -47.78 -5.98
CA VAL A 26 27.72 -46.34 -5.74
C VAL A 26 26.39 -45.74 -6.19
N PHE A 27 25.42 -45.59 -5.28
CA PHE A 27 24.30 -44.66 -5.47
C PHE A 27 24.66 -43.31 -4.83
N LYS A 28 24.99 -42.35 -5.68
CA LYS A 28 25.11 -40.94 -5.32
C LYS A 28 23.69 -40.39 -5.08
N ILE A 29 23.24 -40.36 -3.83
CA ILE A 29 22.16 -39.47 -3.39
C ILE A 29 22.83 -38.24 -2.78
N LEU A 30 22.90 -37.15 -3.53
CA LEU A 30 23.09 -35.81 -2.99
C LEU A 30 21.85 -34.99 -3.33
N SER A 31 21.02 -34.82 -2.32
CA SER A 31 19.95 -33.83 -2.24
C SER A 31 20.57 -32.41 -2.20
N PRO A 32 20.05 -31.44 -2.97
CA PRO A 32 20.24 -30.04 -2.64
C PRO A 32 19.23 -29.67 -1.56
N CYS A 33 19.74 -29.44 -0.35
CA CYS A 33 19.01 -28.76 0.72
C CYS A 33 18.50 -27.41 0.19
N ALA A 34 17.17 -27.30 0.01
CA ALA A 34 16.53 -26.05 -0.34
C ALA A 34 16.78 -25.05 0.79
N ARG A 35 17.66 -24.07 0.53
CA ARG A 35 17.91 -22.93 1.41
C ARG A 35 16.60 -22.19 1.59
N VAL A 36 16.01 -22.30 2.79
CA VAL A 36 14.99 -21.37 3.27
C VAL A 36 15.66 -20.00 3.31
N SER A 37 15.41 -19.18 2.30
CA SER A 37 15.87 -17.79 2.29
C SER A 37 15.15 -17.05 3.41
N SER A 38 15.90 -16.65 4.42
CA SER A 38 15.43 -15.81 5.51
C SER A 38 14.90 -14.50 4.95
N SER A 39 13.62 -14.23 5.16
CA SER A 39 12.99 -12.95 4.88
C SER A 39 13.64 -11.89 5.78
N LYS A 40 14.67 -11.21 5.28
CA LYS A 40 15.26 -10.02 5.92
C LYS A 40 14.15 -8.98 6.11
N LYS A 41 13.75 -8.73 7.35
CA LYS A 41 12.91 -7.57 7.70
C LYS A 41 13.65 -6.32 7.24
N ARG A 42 13.08 -5.60 6.27
CA ARG A 42 13.63 -4.32 5.80
C ARG A 42 13.47 -3.30 6.93
N SER A 43 14.57 -2.77 7.45
CA SER A 43 14.54 -1.69 8.45
C SER A 43 14.04 -0.42 7.77
N ILE A 44 13.05 0.23 8.39
CA ILE A 44 12.54 1.52 7.92
C ILE A 44 13.61 2.58 8.25
N THR A 45 13.97 3.38 7.26
CA THR A 45 14.92 4.48 7.41
C THR A 45 14.28 5.68 8.12
N MET A 46 15.08 6.51 8.79
CA MET A 46 14.59 7.75 9.40
C MET A 46 13.94 8.68 8.38
N GLU A 47 14.39 8.65 7.13
CA GLU A 47 13.79 9.43 6.05
C GLU A 47 12.37 8.95 5.72
N GLU A 48 12.18 7.63 5.61
CA GLU A 48 10.85 7.04 5.41
C GLU A 48 9.89 7.38 6.56
N ILE A 49 10.38 7.43 7.80
CA ILE A 49 9.58 7.84 8.97
C ILE A 49 9.18 9.31 8.86
N ARG A 50 10.09 10.21 8.49
CA ARG A 50 9.80 11.65 8.39
C ARG A 50 8.77 11.95 7.30
N VAL A 51 8.84 11.24 6.17
CA VAL A 51 7.80 11.27 5.14
C VAL A 51 6.46 10.79 5.68
N MET A 52 6.43 9.67 6.42
CA MET A 52 5.20 9.16 7.02
C MET A 52 4.55 10.16 8.00
N TRP A 53 5.34 10.88 8.78
CA TRP A 53 4.83 11.88 9.73
C TRP A 53 4.28 13.12 9.02
N CYS A 54 4.91 13.55 7.92
CA CYS A 54 4.38 14.62 7.07
C CYS A 54 3.01 14.26 6.50
N ASP A 55 2.87 13.03 6.02
CA ASP A 55 1.62 12.52 5.46
C ASP A 55 0.53 12.42 6.54
N ALA A 56 0.87 11.89 7.72
CA ALA A 56 -0.06 11.75 8.84
C ALA A 56 -0.55 13.11 9.36
N LEU A 57 0.35 14.09 9.50
CA LEU A 57 -0.01 15.44 9.92
C LEU A 57 -0.96 16.11 8.94
N GLU A 58 -0.67 16.02 7.64
CA GLU A 58 -1.57 16.55 6.61
C GLU A 58 -2.93 15.84 6.61
N GLU A 59 -2.95 14.53 6.83
CA GLU A 59 -4.19 13.76 6.95
C GLU A 59 -5.07 14.23 8.11
N LEU A 60 -4.48 14.52 9.26
CA LEU A 60 -5.18 15.03 10.45
C LEU A 60 -5.80 16.41 10.22
N LEU A 61 -5.22 17.26 9.38
CA LEU A 61 -5.69 18.63 9.15
C LEU A 61 -6.71 18.72 8.00
N GLN A 62 -6.87 17.66 7.21
CA GLN A 62 -7.75 17.67 6.04
C GLN A 62 -9.22 17.77 6.40
N CYS A 63 -9.97 18.49 5.55
CA CYS A 63 -11.42 18.45 5.62
C CYS A 63 -11.94 17.10 5.06
N PRO A 64 -12.82 16.38 5.75
CA PRO A 64 -13.38 15.10 5.29
C PRO A 64 -14.28 15.22 4.04
N VAL A 65 -14.63 16.43 3.62
CA VAL A 65 -15.52 16.70 2.48
C VAL A 65 -14.72 16.92 1.20
N CYS A 66 -13.86 17.96 1.17
CA CYS A 66 -13.02 18.25 0.01
C CYS A 66 -11.69 17.49 0.01
N LEU A 67 -11.30 16.92 1.14
CA LEU A 67 -10.05 16.17 1.34
C LEU A 67 -8.78 17.05 1.21
N GLU A 68 -8.92 18.36 1.43
CA GLU A 68 -7.81 19.33 1.38
C GLU A 68 -7.42 19.83 2.78
N ALA A 69 -6.12 20.02 3.02
CA ALA A 69 -5.54 20.68 4.19
C ALA A 69 -5.35 22.19 3.93
N THR A 70 -6.40 22.87 3.47
CA THR A 70 -6.30 24.30 3.12
C THR A 70 -5.99 25.16 4.34
N GLN A 71 -5.28 26.26 4.12
CA GLN A 71 -5.21 27.34 5.10
C GLN A 71 -6.57 28.07 5.18
N GLY A 72 -6.81 28.77 6.29
CA GLY A 72 -8.03 29.54 6.50
C GLY A 72 -9.05 28.83 7.39
N VAL A 73 -10.24 29.41 7.45
CA VAL A 73 -11.24 29.12 8.50
C VAL A 73 -11.61 27.64 8.58
N LYS A 74 -11.43 27.05 9.75
CA LYS A 74 -11.90 25.69 10.09
C LYS A 74 -12.99 25.81 11.13
N VAL A 75 -14.05 25.05 10.94
CA VAL A 75 -15.17 24.97 11.90
C VAL A 75 -15.22 23.58 12.48
N GLN A 76 -15.75 23.46 13.70
CA GLN A 76 -15.89 22.17 14.37
C GLN A 76 -17.33 21.86 14.77
N CYS A 77 -17.67 20.58 14.75
CA CYS A 77 -18.91 20.09 15.34
C CYS A 77 -18.79 19.95 16.85
N VAL A 78 -19.93 19.71 17.53
CA VAL A 78 -19.97 19.48 18.99
C VAL A 78 -19.09 18.32 19.46
N ASN A 79 -18.81 17.36 18.58
CA ASN A 79 -17.94 16.21 18.86
C ASN A 79 -16.48 16.45 18.42
N GLY A 80 -16.09 17.68 18.07
CA GLY A 80 -14.70 18.03 17.76
C GLY A 80 -14.22 17.76 16.33
N HIS A 81 -14.99 17.11 15.47
CA HIS A 81 -14.60 16.96 14.05
C HIS A 81 -14.59 18.30 13.34
N HIS A 82 -13.49 18.61 12.63
CA HIS A 82 -13.37 19.85 11.86
C HIS A 82 -13.68 19.66 10.37
N ILE A 83 -14.14 20.74 9.73
CA ILE A 83 -14.24 20.88 8.27
C ILE A 83 -13.79 22.28 7.85
N CYS A 84 -13.49 22.50 6.57
CA CYS A 84 -13.22 23.84 6.05
C CYS A 84 -14.51 24.65 5.87
N ASN A 85 -14.41 25.98 5.97
CA ASN A 85 -15.56 26.87 5.82
C ASN A 85 -16.32 26.72 4.47
N PRO A 86 -15.64 26.56 3.30
CA PRO A 86 -16.35 26.33 2.03
C PRO A 86 -17.22 25.07 2.02
N CYS A 87 -16.81 24.00 2.70
CA CYS A 87 -17.63 22.81 2.83
C CYS A 87 -18.71 22.97 3.90
N ARG A 88 -18.46 23.76 4.95
CA ARG A 88 -19.44 24.05 5.99
C ARG A 88 -20.67 24.76 5.45
N VAL A 89 -20.50 25.74 4.55
CA VAL A 89 -21.65 26.49 4.03
C VAL A 89 -22.60 25.60 3.21
N GLN A 90 -22.13 24.46 2.71
CA GLN A 90 -22.90 23.49 1.95
C GLN A 90 -23.55 22.39 2.83
N LEU A 91 -23.25 22.35 4.13
CA LEU A 91 -23.63 21.26 5.02
C LEU A 91 -24.22 21.79 6.33
N GLN A 92 -25.40 21.29 6.71
CA GLN A 92 -26.03 21.69 7.98
C GLN A 92 -25.51 20.91 9.19
N VAL A 93 -25.05 19.68 8.98
CA VAL A 93 -24.58 18.77 10.03
C VAL A 93 -23.22 18.16 9.68
N CYS A 94 -22.51 17.69 10.70
CA CYS A 94 -21.21 17.03 10.52
C CYS A 94 -21.34 15.82 9.60
N PRO A 95 -20.53 15.70 8.52
CA PRO A 95 -20.61 14.56 7.62
C PRO A 95 -20.18 13.24 8.30
N ILE A 96 -19.33 13.32 9.33
CA ILE A 96 -18.77 12.18 10.06
C ILE A 96 -19.77 11.66 11.10
N CYS A 97 -20.20 12.51 12.05
CA CYS A 97 -21.00 12.07 13.20
C CYS A 97 -22.45 12.57 13.21
N LYS A 98 -22.88 13.31 12.17
CA LYS A 98 -24.24 13.90 12.03
C LYS A 98 -24.66 14.92 13.09
N SER A 99 -23.76 15.28 14.01
CA SER A 99 -24.00 16.31 15.03
C SER A 99 -23.92 17.74 14.46
N PRO A 100 -24.57 18.72 15.11
CA PRO A 100 -24.54 20.12 14.66
C PRO A 100 -23.15 20.76 14.80
N PHE A 101 -22.93 21.81 14.03
CA PHE A 101 -21.74 22.65 14.14
C PHE A 101 -21.91 23.70 15.23
N MET A 102 -20.87 23.95 16.04
CA MET A 102 -20.97 24.82 17.22
C MET A 102 -20.96 26.32 16.90
N GLY A 103 -20.85 26.72 15.63
CA GLY A 103 -20.62 28.10 15.21
C GLY A 103 -19.21 28.64 15.52
N THR A 104 -18.43 27.95 16.34
CA THR A 104 -17.05 28.31 16.70
C THR A 104 -16.02 27.77 15.70
N ARG A 105 -14.95 28.56 15.50
CA ARG A 105 -13.78 28.19 14.70
C ARG A 105 -12.83 27.27 15.48
N ASN A 106 -12.14 26.38 14.77
CA ASN A 106 -11.06 25.57 15.32
C ASN A 106 -9.71 26.26 15.04
N LEU A 107 -9.38 27.26 15.86
CA LEU A 107 -8.17 28.07 15.72
C LEU A 107 -6.88 27.23 15.78
N ALA A 108 -6.88 26.14 16.54
CA ALA A 108 -5.73 25.24 16.63
C ALA A 108 -5.42 24.59 15.28
N VAL A 109 -6.43 23.99 14.63
CA VAL A 109 -6.27 23.40 13.29
C VAL A 109 -5.89 24.47 12.27
N GLU A 110 -6.45 25.68 12.37
CA GLU A 110 -6.07 26.80 11.50
C GLU A 110 -4.59 27.18 11.63
N GLN A 111 -4.10 27.34 12.86
CA GLN A 111 -2.71 27.71 13.14
C GLN A 111 -1.74 26.62 12.70
N ILE A 112 -2.06 25.34 12.94
CA ILE A 112 -1.23 24.22 12.49
C ILE A 112 -1.26 24.14 10.95
N SER A 113 -2.42 24.32 10.32
CA SER A 113 -2.55 24.32 8.85
C SER A 113 -1.74 25.46 8.20
N ALA A 114 -1.69 26.64 8.83
CA ALA A 114 -0.88 27.76 8.36
C ALA A 114 0.62 27.43 8.36
N LYS A 115 1.08 26.63 9.33
CA LYS A 115 2.49 26.19 9.46
C LYS A 115 2.78 24.84 8.81
N LEU A 116 1.81 24.21 8.16
CA LEU A 116 1.94 22.83 7.67
C LEU A 116 3.15 22.66 6.75
N GLN A 117 3.38 23.59 5.83
CA GLN A 117 4.50 23.51 4.90
C GLN A 117 5.85 23.69 5.61
N ASP A 118 5.94 24.61 6.58
CA ASP A 118 7.16 24.81 7.36
C ASP A 118 7.49 23.59 8.21
N ILE A 119 6.48 22.97 8.83
CA ILE A 119 6.63 21.74 9.61
C ILE A 119 7.12 20.60 8.69
N LYS A 120 6.50 20.43 7.51
CA LYS A 120 6.94 19.42 6.53
C LYS A 120 8.37 19.67 6.06
N LEU A 121 8.72 20.90 5.74
CA LEU A 121 10.09 21.26 5.34
C LEU A 121 11.10 20.97 6.44
N SER A 122 10.77 21.29 7.71
CA SER A 122 11.62 20.98 8.86
C SER A 122 11.78 19.48 9.08
N LEU A 123 10.73 18.68 8.87
CA LEU A 123 10.78 17.23 9.00
C LEU A 123 11.59 16.59 7.88
N LEU A 124 11.38 16.98 6.62
CA LEU A 124 12.08 16.38 5.47
C LEU A 124 13.53 16.89 5.34
N ASN A 125 13.81 18.12 5.80
CA ASN A 125 15.13 18.73 5.70
C ASN A 125 15.58 19.23 7.08
N PRO A 126 16.05 18.36 7.98
CA PRO A 126 16.42 18.72 9.35
C PRO A 126 17.45 19.86 9.44
N TYR A 127 18.32 20.01 8.44
CA TYR A 127 19.36 21.05 8.38
C TYR A 127 18.95 22.33 7.64
N HIS A 128 17.66 22.50 7.32
CA HIS A 128 17.15 23.66 6.58
C HIS A 128 17.33 24.98 7.37
N ALA A 129 17.52 26.10 6.66
CA ALA A 129 17.78 27.41 7.28
C ALA A 129 16.64 27.94 8.17
N LEU A 130 15.41 27.48 7.95
CA LEU A 130 14.26 27.78 8.81
C LEU A 130 14.47 27.28 10.25
N ASN A 131 15.14 26.13 10.39
CA ASN A 131 15.43 25.53 11.70
C ASN A 131 16.49 26.34 12.44
N ARG A 132 17.49 26.89 11.73
CA ARG A 132 18.51 27.78 12.30
C ARG A 132 17.93 29.07 12.91
N ARG A 133 16.93 29.65 12.26
CA ARG A 133 16.24 30.86 12.76
C ARG A 133 15.37 30.58 13.99
N THR A 134 14.74 29.40 14.05
CA THR A 134 13.82 29.02 15.14
C THR A 134 14.57 28.53 16.39
N LEU A 135 15.79 28.02 16.22
CA LEU A 135 16.63 27.44 17.27
C LEU A 135 17.74 28.37 17.78
N HIS A 136 17.65 29.69 17.56
CA HIS A 136 18.62 30.63 18.10
C HIS A 136 18.76 30.40 19.63
N ASN A 137 19.96 30.01 20.08
CA ASN A 137 20.30 29.61 21.45
C ASN A 137 19.61 28.34 22.00
N LYS A 138 19.07 27.43 21.17
CA LYS A 138 18.49 26.14 21.61
C LYS A 138 19.10 24.97 20.84
N ILE A 139 19.63 23.98 21.57
CA ILE A 139 20.23 22.77 21.00
C ILE A 139 19.13 21.90 20.37
N CYS A 140 19.31 21.50 19.10
CA CYS A 140 18.41 20.59 18.40
C CYS A 140 18.69 19.14 18.81
N VAL A 141 17.64 18.35 19.09
CA VAL A 141 17.77 16.91 19.37
C VAL A 141 18.29 16.13 18.13
N ALA A 142 18.12 16.67 16.92
CA ALA A 142 18.59 16.04 15.68
C ALA A 142 20.12 16.10 15.46
N THR A 143 20.87 16.84 16.28
CA THR A 143 22.33 17.03 16.15
C THR A 143 23.18 16.20 17.13
N GLN A 144 22.59 15.31 17.92
CA GLN A 144 23.31 14.58 19.00
C GLN A 144 24.16 13.38 18.55
N THR A 145 24.34 13.13 17.25
CA THR A 145 25.11 11.96 16.75
C THR A 145 26.56 12.26 16.36
N GLU A 146 27.14 13.40 16.75
CA GLU A 146 28.58 13.61 16.60
C GLU A 146 29.22 13.82 17.98
N ASP A 147 30.12 12.90 18.32
CA ASP A 147 30.94 12.87 19.53
C ASP A 147 31.73 14.18 19.68
N ILE A 148 31.26 15.10 20.54
CA ILE A 148 32.07 16.20 21.04
C ILE A 148 31.98 16.21 22.57
N VAL A 149 33.16 16.08 23.16
CA VAL A 149 33.47 15.96 24.59
C VAL A 149 33.25 17.31 25.31
N MET A 150 32.71 17.23 26.54
CA MET A 150 32.83 18.14 27.71
C MET A 150 31.62 19.01 28.14
N PRO A 151 31.58 19.46 29.42
CA PRO A 151 31.29 18.72 30.65
C PRO A 151 29.91 19.07 31.23
N SER A 152 29.40 18.17 32.07
CA SER A 152 28.20 18.30 32.87
C SER A 152 28.19 19.50 33.83
N THR A 153 27.01 20.06 34.06
CA THR A 153 26.63 20.54 35.40
C THR A 153 25.21 20.04 35.71
N ALA A 154 25.08 19.51 36.92
CA ALA A 154 24.03 18.63 37.41
C ALA A 154 22.62 19.25 37.45
N CYS A 155 21.59 18.39 37.43
CA CYS A 155 20.58 18.35 38.49
C CYS A 155 19.89 16.97 38.52
N GLN A 156 19.67 16.50 39.74
CA GLN A 156 19.34 15.14 40.15
C GLN A 156 17.82 14.87 40.13
N THR A 157 17.40 13.62 39.87
CA THR A 157 16.74 12.69 40.83
C THR A 157 16.14 11.45 40.12
N GLU A 158 16.82 10.29 40.27
CA GLU A 158 16.42 9.02 40.97
C GLU A 158 14.95 8.48 40.92
N PRO A 159 14.69 7.16 41.08
CA PRO A 159 14.29 6.30 39.95
C PRO A 159 13.10 5.32 40.19
N VAL A 160 12.67 4.70 39.08
CA VAL A 160 12.12 3.35 38.84
C VAL A 160 11.58 2.53 40.03
N THR A 161 10.35 1.98 39.90
CA THR A 161 10.07 0.61 40.37
C THR A 161 9.06 -0.13 39.49
N GLN A 162 9.42 -1.38 39.18
CA GLN A 162 8.72 -2.37 38.35
C GLN A 162 7.63 -3.12 39.16
N ALA A 163 6.55 -3.60 38.53
CA ALA A 163 5.96 -4.93 38.81
C ALA A 163 4.86 -5.39 37.82
N LYS A 164 5.19 -6.52 37.16
CA LYS A 164 4.48 -7.71 36.62
C LYS A 164 2.94 -7.82 36.38
N PRO A 165 2.53 -8.75 35.48
CA PRO A 165 1.26 -8.70 34.71
C PRO A 165 0.20 -9.71 35.17
N ILE A 166 -1.08 -9.41 34.89
CA ILE A 166 -2.20 -10.37 35.00
C ILE A 166 -3.03 -10.31 33.71
N THR A 167 -3.12 -11.45 33.04
CA THR A 167 -3.89 -11.71 31.81
C THR A 167 -5.39 -11.82 32.08
N PRO A 168 -6.23 -11.40 31.13
CA PRO A 168 -7.50 -12.11 30.89
C PRO A 168 -7.68 -12.53 29.42
N ARG A 169 -7.71 -13.85 29.29
CA ARG A 169 -8.60 -14.72 28.51
C ARG A 169 -9.46 -14.12 27.37
N ASN A 170 -9.06 -14.57 26.18
CA ASN A 170 -9.77 -14.73 24.91
C ASN A 170 -11.30 -14.96 24.98
N GLU A 171 -12.04 -14.18 24.21
CA GLU A 171 -13.25 -14.64 23.52
C GLU A 171 -13.16 -14.29 22.02
N GLN A 172 -13.48 -15.30 21.21
CA GLN A 172 -13.37 -15.32 19.77
C GLN A 172 -14.49 -14.48 19.13
N GLN A 173 -14.16 -13.59 18.20
CA GLN A 173 -15.15 -13.20 17.20
C GLN A 173 -14.53 -13.00 15.80
N LYS A 174 -15.03 -13.84 14.90
CA LYS A 174 -14.58 -14.14 13.56
C LYS A 174 -15.48 -13.39 12.58
N PHE A 175 -15.07 -12.24 12.06
CA PHE A 175 -15.60 -11.65 10.82
C PHE A 175 -14.54 -10.73 10.18
N MET A 176 -13.74 -11.28 9.26
CA MET A 176 -12.80 -10.53 8.43
C MET A 176 -13.54 -10.02 7.19
N LEU A 177 -14.12 -8.82 7.26
CA LEU A 177 -14.69 -8.15 6.09
C LEU A 177 -13.56 -7.72 5.15
N ASN A 178 -13.60 -8.17 3.89
CA ASN A 178 -12.76 -7.66 2.80
C ASN A 178 -13.15 -6.20 2.50
N LEU A 179 -12.71 -5.24 3.30
CA LEU A 179 -12.98 -3.82 3.01
C LEU A 179 -12.22 -3.41 1.73
N ALA A 180 -12.91 -2.68 0.85
CA ALA A 180 -12.30 -2.02 -0.30
C ALA A 180 -11.11 -1.15 0.14
N PRO A 181 -10.10 -0.91 -0.71
CA PRO A 181 -8.97 -0.07 -0.36
C PRO A 181 -9.45 1.34 -0.02
N ARG A 182 -8.80 1.97 0.96
CA ARG A 182 -9.03 3.39 1.26
C ARG A 182 -8.83 4.21 0.00
N VAL A 183 -9.77 5.10 -0.31
CA VAL A 183 -9.69 5.98 -1.47
C VAL A 183 -8.70 7.10 -1.14
N GLY A 184 -7.64 7.21 -1.93
CA GLY A 184 -6.64 8.26 -1.76
C GLY A 184 -7.19 9.64 -2.13
N LYS A 185 -6.61 10.67 -1.49
CA LYS A 185 -7.04 12.07 -1.60
C LYS A 185 -6.33 12.79 -2.74
N GLY A 186 -6.93 13.85 -3.27
CA GLY A 186 -6.40 14.69 -4.36
C GLY A 186 -6.87 14.27 -5.76
N LEU A 187 -6.39 14.97 -6.78
CA LEU A 187 -6.71 14.68 -8.17
C LEU A 187 -5.86 13.53 -8.72
N TYR A 188 -6.44 12.78 -9.63
CA TYR A 188 -5.78 11.69 -10.33
C TYR A 188 -5.91 11.93 -11.84
N PRO A 189 -4.80 11.87 -12.59
CA PRO A 189 -4.85 12.02 -14.03
C PRO A 189 -5.53 10.81 -14.67
N CYS A 190 -6.39 11.06 -15.65
CA CYS A 190 -6.82 10.03 -16.58
C CYS A 190 -5.60 9.58 -17.40
N ARG A 191 -5.43 8.26 -17.57
CA ARG A 191 -4.32 7.68 -18.32
C ARG A 191 -4.81 6.97 -19.59
N ILE A 192 -5.87 7.48 -20.20
CA ILE A 192 -6.46 6.94 -21.42
C ILE A 192 -6.21 7.90 -22.57
N GLY A 193 -5.41 7.47 -23.54
CA GLY A 193 -5.08 8.21 -24.76
C GLY A 193 -4.55 9.61 -24.47
N THR A 194 -5.13 10.60 -25.14
CA THR A 194 -4.78 12.02 -25.02
C THR A 194 -5.64 12.77 -23.98
N CYS A 195 -6.37 12.07 -23.12
CA CYS A 195 -7.24 12.69 -22.13
C CYS A 195 -6.43 13.51 -21.11
N VAL A 196 -6.80 14.78 -20.94
CA VAL A 196 -6.12 15.74 -20.05
C VAL A 196 -6.82 15.91 -18.70
N MET A 197 -7.88 15.14 -18.44
CA MET A 197 -8.68 15.31 -17.23
C MET A 197 -7.94 14.81 -15.98
N GLU A 198 -7.93 15.65 -14.95
CA GLU A 198 -7.51 15.26 -13.60
C GLU A 198 -8.71 15.36 -12.66
N LEU A 199 -9.06 14.26 -12.00
CA LEU A 199 -10.32 14.12 -11.28
C LEU A 199 -10.12 13.47 -9.91
N PRO A 200 -10.95 13.81 -8.91
CA PRO A 200 -11.03 13.02 -7.69
C PRO A 200 -11.41 11.56 -8.01
N HIS A 201 -10.92 10.60 -7.23
CA HIS A 201 -11.19 9.17 -7.45
C HIS A 201 -12.68 8.86 -7.65
N GLY A 202 -13.57 9.46 -6.83
CA GLY A 202 -15.02 9.23 -6.91
C GLY A 202 -15.67 9.72 -8.21
N ARG A 203 -15.05 10.67 -8.91
CA ARG A 203 -15.54 11.20 -10.20
C ARG A 203 -14.92 10.48 -11.40
N MET A 204 -13.77 9.82 -11.22
CA MET A 204 -13.06 9.15 -12.32
C MET A 204 -13.89 8.03 -12.98
N ILE A 205 -14.62 7.23 -12.19
CA ILE A 205 -15.45 6.14 -12.74
C ILE A 205 -16.55 6.70 -13.66
N GLY A 206 -17.23 7.77 -13.25
CA GLY A 206 -18.26 8.42 -14.08
C GLY A 206 -17.68 9.01 -15.36
N HIS A 207 -16.53 9.67 -15.26
CA HIS A 207 -15.79 10.18 -16.43
C HIS A 207 -15.44 9.06 -17.42
N LEU A 208 -14.90 7.93 -16.94
CA LEU A 208 -14.53 6.80 -17.79
C LEU A 208 -15.75 6.16 -18.46
N ARG A 209 -16.86 5.97 -17.73
CA ARG A 209 -18.10 5.42 -18.29
C ARG A 209 -18.67 6.26 -19.44
N TYR A 210 -18.52 7.58 -19.37
CA TYR A 210 -19.11 8.49 -20.35
C TYR A 210 -18.16 8.82 -21.50
N HIS A 211 -16.89 9.11 -21.21
CA HIS A 211 -15.93 9.60 -22.21
C HIS A 211 -15.00 8.50 -22.76
N HIS A 212 -14.88 7.36 -22.08
CA HIS A 212 -13.95 6.28 -22.43
C HIS A 212 -14.63 4.91 -22.39
N LYS A 213 -15.91 4.86 -22.79
CA LYS A 213 -16.77 3.68 -22.67
C LYS A 213 -16.18 2.42 -23.31
N ASP A 214 -15.58 2.55 -24.49
CA ASP A 214 -15.10 1.40 -25.27
C ASP A 214 -13.85 0.74 -24.70
N VAL A 215 -13.14 1.44 -23.81
CA VAL A 215 -11.90 0.98 -23.17
C VAL A 215 -12.04 0.86 -21.65
N PHE A 216 -13.24 1.07 -21.11
CA PHE A 216 -13.55 0.94 -19.68
C PHE A 216 -14.33 -0.34 -19.39
N TYR A 217 -13.82 -1.13 -18.44
CA TYR A 217 -14.43 -2.40 -18.04
C TYR A 217 -14.66 -2.49 -16.54
N GLU A 218 -15.72 -3.18 -16.15
CA GLU A 218 -16.04 -3.45 -14.75
C GLU A 218 -15.96 -4.97 -14.47
N PHE A 219 -15.22 -5.35 -13.44
CA PHE A 219 -14.96 -6.73 -13.10
C PHE A 219 -15.20 -7.03 -11.61
N ASN A 220 -15.48 -8.30 -11.33
CA ASN A 220 -15.44 -8.86 -9.99
C ASN A 220 -14.20 -9.75 -9.87
N ALA A 221 -13.47 -9.62 -8.76
CA ALA A 221 -12.34 -10.50 -8.45
C ALA A 221 -12.81 -11.77 -7.75
N LYS A 222 -12.07 -12.86 -7.91
CA LYS A 222 -12.22 -14.09 -7.12
C LYS A 222 -11.01 -14.22 -6.21
N ASP A 223 -11.23 -14.41 -4.92
CA ASP A 223 -10.16 -14.57 -3.92
C ASP A 223 -9.09 -13.45 -3.97
N ASN A 224 -9.52 -12.19 -4.12
CA ASN A 224 -8.65 -11.02 -4.24
C ASN A 224 -7.70 -11.05 -5.47
N ILE A 225 -8.05 -11.84 -6.49
CA ILE A 225 -7.30 -12.00 -7.73
C ILE A 225 -8.22 -11.74 -8.94
N LEU A 226 -7.76 -10.88 -9.85
CA LEU A 226 -8.31 -10.75 -11.20
C LEU A 226 -7.38 -11.43 -12.20
N LYS A 227 -7.94 -12.21 -13.14
CA LYS A 227 -7.22 -12.74 -14.30
C LYS A 227 -7.99 -12.40 -15.58
N LYS A 228 -7.29 -11.88 -16.59
CA LYS A 228 -7.87 -11.51 -17.88
C LYS A 228 -6.87 -11.77 -19.02
N LYS A 229 -7.41 -12.01 -20.21
CA LYS A 229 -6.65 -12.27 -21.43
C LYS A 229 -7.09 -11.31 -22.53
N TRP A 230 -6.16 -10.88 -23.36
CA TRP A 230 -6.42 -10.06 -24.54
C TRP A 230 -5.66 -10.60 -25.75
N THR A 231 -6.21 -10.27 -26.91
CA THR A 231 -5.55 -10.42 -28.21
C THR A 231 -5.53 -9.04 -28.83
N LEU A 232 -4.34 -8.54 -29.14
CA LEU A 232 -4.11 -7.19 -29.64
C LEU A 232 -3.34 -7.25 -30.94
N GLU A 233 -3.67 -6.39 -31.90
CA GLU A 233 -2.93 -6.29 -33.15
C GLU A 233 -1.55 -5.67 -32.90
N TYR A 234 -0.53 -6.15 -33.60
CA TYR A 234 0.81 -5.60 -33.54
C TYR A 234 0.95 -4.47 -34.56
N ILE A 235 0.76 -3.23 -34.10
CA ILE A 235 0.81 -2.03 -34.93
C ILE A 235 1.90 -1.12 -34.37
N LEU A 236 2.83 -0.67 -35.23
CA LEU A 236 3.89 0.25 -34.84
C LEU A 236 3.33 1.61 -34.41
N ASN A 237 3.96 2.22 -33.41
CA ASN A 237 3.56 3.52 -32.84
C ASN A 237 2.09 3.56 -32.37
N ARG A 238 1.63 2.47 -31.75
CA ARG A 238 0.26 2.31 -31.25
C ARG A 238 0.24 2.14 -29.74
N ASP A 239 -0.62 2.90 -29.09
CA ASP A 239 -0.95 2.74 -27.67
C ASP A 239 -2.29 2.00 -27.52
N TYR A 240 -2.36 1.12 -26.53
CA TYR A 240 -3.52 0.39 -26.07
C TYR A 240 -3.72 0.68 -24.59
N ASP A 241 -4.67 1.56 -24.30
CA ASP A 241 -4.97 2.00 -22.95
C ASP A 241 -6.33 1.46 -22.52
N PHE A 242 -6.36 0.83 -21.34
CA PHE A 242 -7.56 0.25 -20.77
C PHE A 242 -7.75 0.70 -19.33
N ALA A 243 -9.01 0.90 -18.94
CA ALA A 243 -9.39 1.19 -17.57
C ALA A 243 -10.24 0.05 -16.99
N PHE A 244 -9.93 -0.36 -15.76
CA PHE A 244 -10.63 -1.45 -15.07
C PHE A 244 -11.11 -1.00 -13.70
N HIS A 245 -12.42 -1.00 -13.48
CA HIS A 245 -12.97 -0.93 -12.13
C HIS A 245 -13.21 -2.35 -11.61
N ILE A 246 -12.44 -2.75 -10.59
CA ILE A 246 -12.54 -4.07 -9.98
C ILE A 246 -13.18 -3.91 -8.60
N LYS A 247 -14.35 -4.49 -8.41
CA LYS A 247 -15.09 -4.42 -7.14
C LYS A 247 -14.18 -4.87 -5.98
N GLU A 248 -14.15 -4.09 -4.91
CA GLU A 248 -13.31 -4.31 -3.70
C GLU A 248 -11.78 -4.29 -3.93
N MET A 249 -11.31 -3.98 -5.13
CA MET A 249 -9.87 -3.83 -5.44
C MET A 249 -9.51 -2.44 -5.95
N GLY A 250 -10.44 -1.70 -6.56
CA GLY A 250 -10.24 -0.32 -6.99
C GLY A 250 -10.19 -0.15 -8.50
N LEU A 251 -9.74 1.02 -8.93
CA LEU A 251 -9.70 1.44 -10.33
C LEU A 251 -8.26 1.42 -10.85
N PHE A 252 -8.03 0.76 -11.98
CA PHE A 252 -6.70 0.53 -12.57
C PHE A 252 -6.63 1.02 -14.01
N PHE A 253 -5.45 1.45 -14.44
CA PHE A 253 -5.10 1.73 -15.82
C PHE A 253 -4.03 0.75 -16.29
N LEU A 254 -4.29 0.02 -17.38
CA LEU A 254 -3.30 -0.77 -18.10
C LEU A 254 -2.94 -0.01 -19.37
N ASN A 255 -1.67 0.31 -19.50
CA ASN A 255 -1.14 1.01 -20.66
C ASN A 255 -0.12 0.09 -21.34
N ILE A 256 -0.35 -0.18 -22.62
CA ILE A 256 0.55 -0.97 -23.48
C ILE A 256 0.90 -0.12 -24.68
N SER A 257 2.17 0.00 -25.02
CA SER A 257 2.62 0.77 -26.18
C SER A 257 3.55 -0.06 -27.03
N ILE A 258 3.40 0.04 -28.35
CA ILE A 258 4.39 -0.41 -29.32
C ILE A 258 5.02 0.83 -29.93
N ASN A 259 6.34 1.01 -29.74
CA ASN A 259 7.03 2.18 -30.28
C ASN A 259 7.31 2.03 -31.79
N GLN A 260 7.91 3.06 -32.40
CA GLN A 260 8.32 3.04 -33.81
C GLN A 260 9.37 1.97 -34.16
N MET A 261 10.15 1.52 -33.18
CA MET A 261 11.13 0.44 -33.35
C MET A 261 10.48 -0.94 -33.26
N GLY A 262 9.21 -1.03 -32.85
CA GLY A 262 8.51 -2.29 -32.62
C GLY A 262 8.65 -2.87 -31.21
N ASP A 263 9.28 -2.15 -30.28
CA ASP A 263 9.38 -2.60 -28.89
C ASP A 263 8.04 -2.43 -28.17
N LEU A 264 7.65 -3.46 -27.43
CA LEU A 264 6.48 -3.43 -26.57
C LEU A 264 6.87 -3.00 -25.15
N MET A 265 6.08 -2.11 -24.56
CA MET A 265 6.11 -1.76 -23.15
C MET A 265 4.71 -1.89 -22.57
N GLY A 266 4.56 -2.57 -21.43
CA GLY A 266 3.28 -2.72 -20.73
C GLY A 266 3.41 -2.51 -19.23
N PHE A 267 2.56 -1.66 -18.65
CA PHE A 267 2.55 -1.39 -17.21
C PHE A 267 1.15 -1.15 -16.67
N LEU A 268 0.99 -1.35 -15.35
CA LEU A 268 -0.28 -1.19 -14.65
C LEU A 268 -0.17 -0.12 -13.55
N GLN A 269 -1.16 0.76 -13.49
CA GLN A 269 -1.30 1.79 -12.46
C GLN A 269 -2.64 1.67 -11.74
N ILE A 270 -2.71 2.17 -10.50
CA ILE A 270 -3.95 2.32 -9.73
C ILE A 270 -4.28 3.81 -9.57
N VAL A 271 -5.57 4.13 -9.64
CA VAL A 271 -6.12 5.45 -9.29
C VAL A 271 -6.18 5.54 -7.78
N ASN A 272 -5.03 5.63 -7.11
CA ASN A 272 -4.95 5.76 -5.67
C ASN A 272 -3.57 6.27 -5.21
N HIS A 273 -3.42 6.54 -3.92
CA HIS A 273 -2.17 6.91 -3.28
C HIS A 273 -1.14 5.78 -3.33
N ILE A 274 0.15 6.14 -3.28
CA ILE A 274 1.29 5.21 -3.37
C ILE A 274 1.25 4.19 -2.21
N SER A 275 0.80 4.58 -1.02
CA SER A 275 0.65 3.66 0.11
C SER A 275 -0.37 2.55 -0.15
N VAL A 276 -1.45 2.86 -0.89
CA VAL A 276 -2.48 1.87 -1.26
C VAL A 276 -1.98 0.98 -2.39
N SER A 277 -1.21 1.53 -3.35
CA SER A 277 -0.68 0.74 -4.46
C SER A 277 0.24 -0.40 -4.00
N LYS A 278 0.94 -0.23 -2.86
CA LYS A 278 1.76 -1.28 -2.22
C LYS A 278 0.99 -2.55 -1.84
N GLN A 279 -0.34 -2.47 -1.70
CA GLN A 279 -1.19 -3.65 -1.45
C GLN A 279 -1.36 -4.52 -2.68
N PHE A 280 -0.96 -4.05 -3.87
CA PHE A 280 -1.23 -4.72 -5.13
C PHE A 280 0.05 -5.12 -5.84
N THR A 281 0.02 -6.33 -6.39
CA THR A 281 1.02 -6.83 -7.33
C THR A 281 0.32 -7.27 -8.60
N TYR A 282 0.99 -7.14 -9.74
CA TYR A 282 0.47 -7.64 -11.00
C TYR A 282 1.49 -8.51 -11.72
N THR A 283 0.98 -9.41 -12.56
CA THR A 283 1.75 -10.18 -13.52
C THR A 283 1.20 -9.87 -14.91
N PHE A 284 2.07 -9.44 -15.81
CA PHE A 284 1.71 -9.18 -17.20
C PHE A 284 2.58 -10.04 -18.10
N GLU A 285 1.93 -10.81 -18.96
CA GLU A 285 2.58 -11.85 -19.77
C GLU A 285 2.19 -11.67 -21.23
N ALA A 286 3.16 -11.76 -22.14
CA ALA A 286 2.94 -11.94 -23.57
C ALA A 286 3.25 -13.40 -23.93
N ILE A 287 2.35 -14.05 -24.65
CA ILE A 287 2.37 -15.48 -24.96
C ILE A 287 2.65 -15.67 -26.45
N GLY A 288 3.57 -16.57 -26.76
CA GLY A 288 3.88 -17.01 -28.12
C GLY A 288 4.71 -18.27 -28.12
N THR A 289 5.71 -18.37 -29.01
CA THR A 289 6.62 -19.53 -29.04
C THR A 289 7.51 -19.58 -27.80
N PHE A 290 7.80 -18.43 -27.21
CA PHE A 290 8.24 -18.30 -25.82
C PHE A 290 7.31 -17.33 -25.09
N ASN A 291 7.37 -17.31 -23.77
CA ASN A 291 6.58 -16.37 -22.98
C ASN A 291 7.49 -15.30 -22.37
N ALA A 292 7.05 -14.04 -22.44
CA ALA A 292 7.69 -12.93 -21.75
C ALA A 292 6.80 -12.48 -20.59
N THR A 293 7.34 -12.49 -19.38
CA THR A 293 6.56 -12.21 -18.16
C THR A 293 7.22 -11.15 -17.30
N TYR A 294 6.42 -10.21 -16.81
CA TYR A 294 6.79 -9.27 -15.75
C TYR A 294 5.95 -9.53 -14.51
N ASN A 295 6.57 -9.50 -13.34
CA ASN A 295 5.89 -9.54 -12.04
C ASN A 295 6.41 -8.40 -11.18
N GLY A 296 5.52 -7.57 -10.65
CA GLY A 296 5.93 -6.46 -9.81
C GLY A 296 4.80 -5.72 -9.12
N PRO A 297 5.13 -4.63 -8.40
CA PRO A 297 4.17 -3.83 -7.68
C PRO A 297 3.33 -2.97 -8.63
N VAL A 298 2.10 -2.67 -8.23
CA VAL A 298 1.29 -1.65 -8.92
C VAL A 298 1.72 -0.25 -8.45
N LYS A 299 1.86 0.68 -9.39
CA LYS A 299 2.20 2.09 -9.09
C LYS A 299 0.96 2.97 -9.06
N SER A 300 1.02 4.11 -8.37
CA SER A 300 -0.01 5.14 -8.48
C SER A 300 -0.01 5.74 -9.89
N CYS A 301 -1.19 6.07 -10.44
CA CYS A 301 -1.32 6.80 -11.70
C CYS A 301 -0.76 8.23 -11.64
N ARG A 302 -0.49 8.76 -10.45
CA ARG A 302 0.24 10.04 -10.28
C ARG A 302 1.69 9.97 -10.71
N ILE A 303 2.28 8.77 -10.73
CA ILE A 303 3.66 8.58 -11.18
C ILE A 303 3.68 8.66 -12.71
N PRO A 304 4.48 9.58 -13.30
CA PRO A 304 4.62 9.68 -14.75
C PRO A 304 5.25 8.42 -15.37
N ARG A 305 4.93 8.17 -16.64
CA ARG A 305 5.43 7.02 -17.42
C ARG A 305 6.96 6.95 -17.48
N GLN A 306 7.63 8.10 -17.48
CA GLN A 306 9.09 8.20 -17.55
C GLN A 306 9.79 7.52 -16.36
N ASN A 307 9.09 7.33 -15.23
CA ASN A 307 9.65 6.79 -13.99
C ASN A 307 9.47 5.25 -13.87
N PHE A 308 9.19 4.55 -14.98
CA PHE A 308 8.99 3.09 -15.05
C PHE A 308 10.24 2.32 -15.54
N SER A 309 11.44 2.83 -15.25
CA SER A 309 12.71 2.36 -15.83
C SER A 309 12.81 0.83 -15.92
N ASN A 310 12.59 0.11 -14.80
CA ASN A 310 12.60 -1.36 -14.75
C ASN A 310 11.31 -1.99 -14.19
N ASP A 311 10.27 -1.19 -13.93
CA ASP A 311 9.05 -1.66 -13.25
C ASP A 311 7.89 -1.92 -14.23
N CYS A 312 8.20 -2.52 -15.37
CA CYS A 312 7.22 -2.84 -16.42
C CYS A 312 7.70 -3.99 -17.29
N LEU A 313 6.77 -4.59 -18.04
CA LEU A 313 7.13 -5.53 -19.11
C LEU A 313 7.73 -4.74 -20.28
N ARG A 314 8.90 -5.16 -20.74
CA ARG A 314 9.54 -4.63 -21.94
C ARG A 314 10.00 -5.78 -22.82
N ILE A 315 9.63 -5.74 -24.09
CA ILE A 315 9.98 -6.76 -25.07
C ILE A 315 10.52 -6.02 -26.29
N ARG A 316 11.76 -6.34 -26.68
CA ARG A 316 12.36 -5.76 -27.88
C ARG A 316 11.70 -6.30 -29.14
N GLU A 317 11.73 -5.56 -30.24
CA GLU A 317 11.18 -6.00 -31.54
C GLU A 317 11.66 -7.41 -31.95
N ASN A 318 12.96 -7.69 -31.85
CA ASN A 318 13.54 -9.01 -32.15
C ASN A 318 12.90 -10.17 -31.34
N ASN A 319 12.34 -9.85 -30.18
CA ASN A 319 11.64 -10.80 -29.32
C ASN A 319 10.13 -10.80 -29.63
N MET A 320 9.55 -9.67 -30.05
CA MET A 320 8.14 -9.55 -30.44
C MET A 320 7.79 -10.44 -31.63
N ARG A 321 8.68 -10.59 -32.63
CA ARG A 321 8.43 -11.47 -33.80
C ARG A 321 8.12 -12.94 -33.46
N HIS A 322 8.50 -13.39 -32.27
CA HIS A 322 8.25 -14.74 -31.76
C HIS A 322 6.96 -14.84 -30.92
N LEU A 323 6.33 -13.70 -30.65
CA LEU A 323 5.10 -13.54 -29.86
C LEU A 323 3.89 -13.19 -30.73
N ILE A 324 4.13 -12.77 -31.96
CA ILE A 324 3.10 -12.38 -32.92
C ILE A 324 2.66 -13.62 -33.70
N ASP A 325 1.35 -13.80 -33.83
CA ASP A 325 0.73 -14.88 -34.59
C ASP A 325 0.64 -14.57 -36.09
N ASN A 326 0.13 -15.53 -36.86
CA ASN A 326 -0.01 -15.41 -38.32
C ASN A 326 -1.02 -14.31 -38.75
N LYS A 327 -1.79 -13.75 -37.81
CA LYS A 327 -2.76 -12.67 -38.05
C LYS A 327 -2.22 -11.32 -37.58
N ASN A 328 -0.92 -11.22 -37.35
CA ASN A 328 -0.27 -10.02 -36.84
C ASN A 328 -0.83 -9.59 -35.47
N CYS A 329 -1.21 -10.53 -34.62
CA CYS A 329 -1.72 -10.30 -33.27
C CYS A 329 -0.79 -10.89 -32.22
N PHE A 330 -0.70 -10.28 -31.05
CA PHE A 330 -0.04 -10.87 -29.88
C PHE A 330 -1.05 -11.08 -28.75
N HIS A 331 -0.85 -12.13 -27.98
CA HIS A 331 -1.74 -12.50 -26.88
C HIS A 331 -1.11 -12.15 -25.54
N CYS A 332 -1.89 -11.55 -24.64
CA CYS A 332 -1.39 -11.20 -23.32
C CYS A 332 -2.35 -11.58 -22.19
N ASN A 333 -1.77 -11.90 -21.04
CA ASN A 333 -2.48 -12.18 -19.79
C ASN A 333 -2.14 -11.10 -18.75
N LEU A 334 -3.16 -10.61 -18.05
CA LEU A 334 -3.00 -9.80 -16.84
C LEU A 334 -3.54 -10.56 -15.64
N THR A 335 -2.72 -10.64 -14.61
CA THR A 335 -3.15 -11.04 -13.26
C THR A 335 -2.93 -9.88 -12.30
N ILE A 336 -3.95 -9.47 -11.55
CA ILE A 336 -3.83 -8.48 -10.46
C ILE A 336 -4.17 -9.18 -9.16
N LYS A 337 -3.31 -9.06 -8.15
CA LYS A 337 -3.48 -9.66 -6.83
C LYS A 337 -3.40 -8.59 -5.75
N ARG A 338 -4.39 -8.57 -4.86
CA ARG A 338 -4.36 -7.78 -3.62
C ARG A 338 -3.81 -8.62 -2.47
N ARG A 339 -2.82 -8.10 -1.76
CA ARG A 339 -2.31 -8.64 -0.50
C ARG A 339 -3.01 -7.90 0.64
N VAL A 340 -3.81 -8.60 1.43
CA VAL A 340 -4.51 -8.03 2.57
C VAL A 340 -3.68 -8.32 3.83
N ASP A 341 -2.97 -7.33 4.34
CA ASP A 341 -2.23 -7.45 5.61
C ASP A 341 -3.21 -7.26 6.78
N TYR A 342 -3.74 -8.36 7.30
CA TYR A 342 -4.70 -8.37 8.40
C TYR A 342 -4.17 -7.82 9.74
N ARG A 343 -2.86 -7.57 9.87
CA ARG A 343 -2.23 -7.06 11.10
C ARG A 343 -2.44 -5.56 11.33
N ALA A 344 -2.71 -4.78 10.29
CA ALA A 344 -2.90 -3.32 10.43
C ALA A 344 -4.30 -2.91 10.90
N VAL A 345 -5.29 -3.82 10.83
CA VAL A 345 -6.68 -3.54 11.20
C VAL A 345 -6.92 -3.68 12.71
N ASN A 346 -6.17 -4.53 13.40
CA ASN A 346 -6.35 -4.78 14.84
C ASN A 346 -5.68 -3.74 15.76
N ALA A 347 -4.86 -2.82 15.22
CA ALA A 347 -4.15 -1.83 16.03
C ALA A 347 -4.97 -0.54 16.31
N GLN A 348 -6.17 -0.39 15.71
CA GLN A 348 -6.94 0.87 15.74
C GLN A 348 -8.30 0.76 16.46
N ASN A 349 -8.64 -0.38 17.06
CA ASN A 349 -9.94 -0.63 17.68
C ASN A 349 -9.93 -0.73 19.22
N ASN A 350 -8.88 -0.30 19.92
CA ASN A 350 -8.94 -0.21 21.39
C ASN A 350 -9.62 1.11 21.80
N PRO A 351 -10.76 1.08 22.52
CA PRO A 351 -11.38 2.28 23.07
C PRO A 351 -10.54 2.82 24.23
N VAL A 352 -10.37 4.14 24.27
CA VAL A 352 -9.86 4.86 25.46
C VAL A 352 -11.03 5.04 26.43
N PRO A 353 -10.96 4.62 27.71
CA PRO A 353 -12.01 4.92 28.68
C PRO A 353 -11.95 6.39 29.12
N ALA A 354 -13.12 7.01 29.24
CA ALA A 354 -13.29 8.34 29.82
C ALA A 354 -13.08 8.30 31.35
N PRO A 355 -12.67 9.42 31.99
CA PRO A 355 -12.58 9.52 33.44
C PRO A 355 -13.92 10.01 34.01
N ASP A 356 -14.53 9.26 34.93
CA ASP A 356 -15.63 9.78 35.76
C ASP A 356 -15.33 9.54 37.25
N ASP A 357 -15.19 10.67 37.93
CA ASP A 357 -15.73 11.08 39.23
C ASP A 357 -15.83 10.05 40.38
N ILE A 358 -15.06 10.39 41.43
CA ILE A 358 -15.13 9.85 42.78
C ILE A 358 -16.34 10.49 43.48
N VAL A 359 -17.27 9.67 43.97
CA VAL A 359 -18.21 10.06 45.04
C VAL A 359 -17.78 9.38 46.33
N ASP A 360 -17.66 10.20 47.37
CA ASP A 360 -17.30 9.93 48.75
C ASP A 360 -18.05 8.75 49.41
N ASN A 361 -17.32 8.00 50.23
CA ASN A 361 -17.66 7.77 51.64
C ASN A 361 -16.50 7.14 52.43
#